data_AF-A0A8T0D988-F1
#
_entry.id   AF-A0A8T0D988-F1
#
_cell.length_a   1.000
_cell.length_b   1.000
_cell.length_c   1.000
_cell.angle_alpha   90.00
_cell.angle_beta   90.00
_cell.angle_gamma   90.00
#
_symmetry.space_group_name_H-M   'P 1'
#
loop_
_entity.id
_entity.type
_entity.pdbx_description
1 polymer ?
#
loop_
_entity_poly.entity_id
_entity_poly.type
_entity_poly.pdbx_seq_one_letter_code
_entity_poly.pdbx_strand_id
1 'polypeptide(L)'
;MAKSIRSKSKRKYRAIKRTRSLKQLGNDLKNITNLDVKLVTLPFVTRAELVTASSEVHTDVSGSSQLTKDSDAPMETSNTITSEKKPGSFPVWMNKRERKRQIRLYRLRKRRRK
;
A
#
# COMPACT_ATOMS: atom_id res chain seq x y z
N MET A 1 29.31 -11.45 23.45
CA MET A 1 28.97 -12.39 22.34
C MET A 1 27.46 -12.66 22.32
N ALA A 2 26.85 -12.85 21.14
CA ALA A 2 25.43 -13.22 21.04
C ALA A 2 25.22 -14.73 21.29
N LYS A 3 24.13 -15.12 21.97
CA LYS A 3 23.80 -16.53 22.21
C LYS A 3 23.38 -17.24 20.91
N SER A 4 24.00 -18.40 20.61
CA SER A 4 23.66 -19.25 19.47
C SER A 4 22.16 -19.55 19.34
N ILE A 5 21.66 -19.66 18.10
CA ILE A 5 20.28 -20.05 17.79
C ILE A 5 19.88 -21.37 18.47
N ARG A 6 20.82 -22.33 18.60
CA ARG A 6 20.59 -23.66 19.20
C ARG A 6 20.64 -23.65 20.74
N SER A 7 21.11 -22.57 21.37
CA SER A 7 21.26 -22.43 22.83
C SER A 7 20.00 -22.80 23.61
N LYS A 8 20.14 -23.62 24.66
CA LYS A 8 19.04 -24.09 25.52
C LYS A 8 18.25 -22.93 26.14
N SER A 9 18.94 -21.87 26.59
CA SER A 9 18.32 -20.63 27.12
C SER A 9 17.41 -19.93 26.10
N LYS A 10 17.90 -19.70 24.86
CA LYS A 10 17.07 -19.16 23.76
C LYS A 10 15.94 -20.11 23.38
N ARG A 11 16.16 -21.43 23.42
CA ARG A 11 15.14 -22.46 23.11
C ARG A 11 14.00 -22.46 24.14
N LYS A 12 14.29 -22.41 25.44
CA LYS A 12 13.30 -22.28 26.54
C LYS A 12 12.41 -21.06 26.35
N TYR A 13 13.01 -19.89 26.11
CA TYR A 13 12.26 -18.65 25.87
C TYR A 13 11.36 -18.70 24.62
N ARG A 14 11.84 -19.32 23.52
CA ARG A 14 11.00 -19.54 22.32
C ARG A 14 9.85 -20.53 22.57
N ALA A 15 10.03 -21.55 23.41
CA ALA A 15 8.94 -22.45 23.79
C ALA A 15 7.84 -21.69 24.55
N ILE A 16 8.20 -20.87 25.53
CA ILE A 16 7.28 -20.01 26.29
C ILE A 16 6.56 -19.00 25.36
N LYS A 17 7.24 -18.44 24.35
CA LYS A 17 6.57 -17.60 23.36
C LYS A 17 5.53 -18.37 22.53
N ARG A 18 5.87 -19.59 22.08
CA ARG A 18 4.94 -20.42 21.29
C ARG A 18 3.70 -20.83 22.06
N THR A 19 3.82 -21.22 23.34
CA THR A 19 2.64 -21.60 24.14
C THR A 19 1.68 -20.42 24.35
N ARG A 20 2.19 -19.19 24.43
CA ARG A 20 1.38 -17.97 24.47
C ARG A 20 0.69 -17.70 23.12
N SER A 21 1.42 -17.74 22.01
CA SER A 21 0.85 -17.44 20.68
C SER A 21 -0.07 -18.54 20.15
N LEU A 22 0.09 -19.80 20.57
CA LEU A 22 -0.70 -20.94 20.10
C LEU A 22 -2.21 -20.74 20.34
N LYS A 23 -2.59 -20.13 21.47
CA LYS A 23 -4.00 -19.86 21.79
C LYS A 23 -4.63 -18.84 20.84
N GLN A 24 -3.90 -17.77 20.52
CA GLN A 24 -4.36 -16.74 19.58
C GLN A 24 -4.48 -17.32 18.17
N LEU A 25 -3.40 -17.91 17.65
CA LEU A 25 -3.38 -18.54 16.32
C LEU A 25 -4.45 -19.64 16.16
N GLY A 26 -4.73 -20.42 17.20
CA GLY A 26 -5.78 -21.43 17.18
C GLY A 26 -7.20 -20.83 17.10
N ASN A 27 -7.42 -19.66 17.69
CA ASN A 27 -8.69 -18.93 17.56
C ASN A 27 -8.78 -18.24 16.19
N ASP A 28 -7.70 -17.59 15.74
CA ASP A 28 -7.64 -16.92 14.43
C ASP A 28 -7.93 -17.92 13.29
N LEU A 29 -7.35 -19.12 13.35
CA LEU A 29 -7.61 -20.19 12.39
C LEU A 29 -9.07 -20.69 12.45
N LYS A 30 -9.66 -20.83 13.65
CA LYS A 30 -11.09 -21.19 13.79
C LYS A 30 -12.00 -20.11 13.19
N ASN A 31 -11.66 -18.83 13.39
CA ASN A 31 -12.41 -17.73 12.80
C ASN A 31 -12.33 -17.78 11.26
N ILE A 32 -11.15 -18.10 10.70
CA ILE A 32 -10.96 -18.29 9.26
C ILE A 32 -11.74 -19.50 8.72
N THR A 33 -11.79 -20.64 9.44
CA THR A 33 -12.59 -21.80 8.99
C THR A 33 -14.10 -21.60 9.14
N ASN A 34 -14.53 -20.73 10.07
CA ASN A 34 -15.93 -20.42 10.30
C ASN A 34 -16.43 -19.23 9.45
N LEU A 35 -15.54 -18.52 8.77
CA LEU A 35 -15.89 -17.49 7.79
C LEU A 35 -16.43 -18.19 6.54
N ASP A 36 -17.76 -18.14 6.35
CA ASP A 36 -18.38 -18.66 5.14
C ASP A 36 -17.94 -17.81 3.94
N VAL A 37 -17.07 -18.38 3.11
CA VAL A 37 -16.43 -17.72 1.95
C VAL A 37 -17.48 -17.22 0.95
N LYS A 38 -18.71 -17.76 0.98
CA LYS A 38 -19.86 -17.31 0.19
C LYS A 38 -20.34 -15.90 0.50
N LEU A 39 -19.99 -15.34 1.67
CA LEU A 39 -20.28 -13.94 2.03
C LEU A 39 -19.15 -12.97 1.66
N VAL A 40 -17.96 -13.49 1.30
CA VAL A 40 -16.76 -12.70 0.94
C VAL A 40 -16.50 -12.74 -0.57
N THR A 41 -17.36 -13.40 -1.35
CA THR A 41 -17.55 -13.01 -2.75
C THR A 41 -18.12 -11.61 -2.77
N LEU A 42 -17.26 -10.62 -3.06
CA LEU A 42 -17.70 -9.32 -3.57
C LEU A 42 -18.79 -9.58 -4.63
N PRO A 43 -19.89 -8.81 -4.65
CA PRO A 43 -20.86 -8.93 -5.73
C PRO A 43 -20.10 -8.81 -7.06
N PHE A 44 -20.42 -9.66 -8.02
CA PHE A 44 -19.78 -9.65 -9.33
C PHE A 44 -20.20 -8.39 -10.07
N VAL A 45 -19.51 -7.27 -9.79
CA VAL A 45 -19.80 -5.99 -10.43
C VAL A 45 -19.35 -6.10 -11.88
N THR A 46 -20.33 -6.10 -12.76
CA THR A 46 -20.10 -6.11 -14.20
C THR A 46 -19.49 -4.79 -14.64
N ARG A 47 -18.75 -4.82 -15.76
CA ARG A 47 -18.20 -3.58 -16.36
C ARG A 47 -19.31 -2.58 -16.73
N ALA A 48 -20.54 -3.03 -16.95
CA ALA A 48 -21.69 -2.16 -17.22
C ALA A 48 -22.07 -1.33 -15.98
N GLU A 49 -22.25 -1.96 -14.82
CA GLU A 49 -22.65 -1.28 -13.56
C GLU A 49 -21.64 -0.22 -13.12
N LEU A 50 -20.34 -0.46 -13.30
CA LEU A 50 -19.30 0.53 -13.04
C LEU A 50 -19.36 1.75 -13.96
N VAL A 51 -19.83 1.57 -15.21
CA VAL A 51 -19.98 2.67 -16.17
C VAL A 51 -21.22 3.50 -15.82
N THR A 52 -22.35 2.87 -15.50
CA THR A 52 -23.60 3.58 -15.13
C THR A 52 -23.41 4.43 -13.87
N ALA A 53 -22.80 3.86 -12.82
CA ALA A 53 -22.51 4.57 -11.57
C ALA A 53 -21.56 5.78 -11.76
N SER A 54 -20.78 5.81 -12.85
CA SER A 54 -19.89 6.94 -13.17
C SER A 54 -20.57 8.07 -13.95
N SER A 55 -21.77 7.87 -14.50
CA SER A 55 -22.48 8.89 -15.29
C SER A 55 -23.54 9.69 -14.52
N GLU A 56 -23.88 9.32 -13.30
CA GLU A 56 -25.01 9.91 -12.55
C GLU A 56 -24.68 11.18 -11.74
N VAL A 57 -23.41 11.63 -11.70
CA VAL A 57 -22.99 12.79 -10.89
C VAL A 57 -22.37 13.91 -11.74
N HIS A 58 -23.19 14.52 -12.61
CA HIS A 58 -22.93 15.84 -13.18
C HIS A 58 -24.23 16.59 -13.51
N THR A 59 -24.82 17.23 -12.50
CA THR A 59 -25.80 18.31 -12.69
C THR A 59 -25.50 19.45 -11.71
N ASP A 60 -24.94 20.54 -12.22
CA ASP A 60 -24.61 21.73 -11.45
C ASP A 60 -25.87 22.54 -11.09
N VAL A 61 -25.94 23.06 -9.86
CA VAL A 61 -26.87 24.15 -9.50
C VAL A 61 -26.13 25.19 -8.68
N SER A 62 -26.07 26.42 -9.20
CA SER A 62 -25.41 27.55 -8.56
C SER A 62 -26.13 28.04 -7.30
N GLY A 63 -25.36 28.36 -6.26
CA GLY A 63 -25.85 29.03 -5.04
C GLY A 63 -24.82 30.04 -4.53
N SER A 64 -24.94 31.29 -4.97
CA SER A 64 -24.03 32.39 -4.58
C SER A 64 -24.27 32.85 -3.14
N SER A 65 -23.25 32.77 -2.27
CA SER A 65 -23.19 33.55 -1.03
C SER A 65 -21.75 33.84 -0.60
N GLN A 66 -21.28 35.02 -1.03
CA GLN A 66 -20.37 35.95 -0.34
C GLN A 66 -19.14 35.47 0.49
N LEU A 67 -17.97 35.97 0.06
CA LEU A 67 -16.80 36.38 0.88
C LEU A 67 -16.08 35.23 1.63
N THR A 68 -14.82 34.90 1.33
CA THR A 68 -13.68 35.84 1.34
C THR A 68 -12.66 35.67 0.20
N LYS A 69 -11.88 36.75 0.03
CA LYS A 69 -10.84 37.04 -0.97
C LYS A 69 -9.79 35.96 -1.29
N ASP A 70 -9.49 35.90 -2.60
CA ASP A 70 -8.18 36.02 -3.28
C ASP A 70 -6.98 35.22 -2.73
N SER A 71 -6.19 34.43 -3.46
CA SER A 71 -6.21 33.88 -4.83
C SER A 71 -5.19 32.68 -4.85
N ASP A 72 -4.99 31.82 -5.86
CA ASP A 72 -5.42 31.71 -7.25
C ASP A 72 -5.76 30.23 -7.62
N ALA A 73 -6.23 29.99 -8.85
CA ALA A 73 -6.52 28.68 -9.44
C ALA A 73 -5.30 28.11 -10.26
N PRO A 74 -5.33 26.88 -10.82
CA PRO A 74 -6.40 25.89 -10.82
C PRO A 74 -6.01 24.46 -10.39
N MET A 75 -7.03 23.64 -10.09
CA MET A 75 -6.93 22.18 -10.23
C MET A 75 -6.94 21.84 -11.71
N GLU A 76 -5.79 21.41 -12.25
CA GLU A 76 -5.67 20.99 -13.65
C GLU A 76 -5.06 19.59 -13.77
N THR A 77 -5.92 18.71 -14.30
CA THR A 77 -5.67 17.58 -15.20
C THR A 77 -4.68 16.45 -14.89
N SER A 78 -5.20 15.27 -15.27
CA SER A 78 -4.55 14.00 -15.55
C SER A 78 -3.21 14.13 -16.28
N ASN A 79 -2.12 14.05 -15.50
CA ASN A 79 -0.77 13.86 -16.01
C ASN A 79 -0.56 12.44 -16.56
N THR A 80 -1.19 12.20 -17.71
CA THR A 80 -0.63 11.33 -18.75
C THR A 80 0.71 11.94 -19.19
N ILE A 81 1.60 11.11 -19.73
CA ILE A 81 2.96 11.48 -20.20
C ILE A 81 4.01 11.53 -19.07
N THR A 82 5.12 10.87 -19.40
CA THR A 82 6.36 10.69 -18.66
C THR A 82 6.91 11.95 -17.95
N SER A 83 6.46 12.20 -16.72
CA SER A 83 7.28 12.97 -15.78
C SER A 83 8.51 12.15 -15.40
N GLU A 84 9.70 12.67 -15.67
CA GLU A 84 10.96 12.02 -15.31
C GLU A 84 11.04 11.91 -13.78
N LYS A 85 10.73 10.71 -13.24
CA LYS A 85 10.69 10.44 -11.81
C LYS A 85 12.03 10.82 -11.18
N LYS A 86 12.05 11.96 -10.46
CA LYS A 86 13.23 12.50 -9.79
C LYS A 86 13.91 11.37 -9.00
N PRO A 87 15.19 11.04 -9.26
CA PRO A 87 15.83 9.82 -8.76
C PRO A 87 16.09 9.92 -7.25
N GLY A 88 15.09 9.55 -6.45
CA GLY A 88 15.09 9.68 -5.00
C GLY A 88 13.78 9.25 -4.33
N SER A 89 12.64 9.44 -4.98
CA SER A 89 11.35 8.92 -4.47
C SER A 89 11.19 7.44 -4.82
N PHE A 90 11.39 6.58 -3.83
CA PHE A 90 11.14 5.14 -3.92
C PHE A 90 9.96 4.76 -3.03
N PRO A 91 9.04 3.88 -3.47
CA PRO A 91 7.89 3.50 -2.67
C PRO A 91 8.28 2.99 -1.28
N VAL A 92 7.46 3.30 -0.28
CA VAL A 92 7.70 2.90 1.13
C VAL A 92 7.79 1.37 1.25
N TRP A 93 6.95 0.65 0.50
CA TRP A 93 6.93 -0.81 0.40
C TRP A 93 8.12 -1.43 -0.34
N MET A 94 8.93 -0.66 -1.07
CA MET A 94 10.08 -1.19 -1.80
C MET A 94 11.25 -1.51 -0.86
N ASN A 95 11.76 -2.74 -0.96
CA ASN A 95 12.83 -3.29 -0.13
C ASN A 95 14.10 -2.41 -0.15
N LYS A 96 14.67 -2.14 1.03
CA LYS A 96 15.90 -1.35 1.23
C LYS A 96 17.10 -1.88 0.42
N ARG A 97 17.19 -3.18 0.15
CA ARG A 97 18.26 -3.79 -0.67
C ARG A 97 18.11 -3.47 -2.16
N GLU A 98 16.89 -3.58 -2.69
CA GLU A 98 16.56 -3.25 -4.08
C GLU A 98 16.70 -1.76 -4.37
N ARG A 99 16.19 -0.92 -3.45
CA ARG A 99 16.37 0.54 -3.47
C ARG A 99 17.84 0.93 -3.63
N LYS A 100 18.73 0.34 -2.81
CA LYS A 100 20.19 0.56 -2.91
C LYS A 100 20.77 0.05 -4.25
N ARG A 101 20.30 -1.09 -4.78
CA ARG A 101 20.72 -1.61 -6.10
C ARG A 101 20.34 -0.65 -7.22
N GLN A 102 19.11 -0.15 -7.25
CA GLN A 102 18.63 0.80 -8.26
C GLN A 102 19.42 2.13 -8.20
N ILE A 103 19.66 2.69 -7.01
CA ILE A 103 20.50 3.89 -6.83
C ILE A 103 21.93 3.66 -7.38
N ARG A 104 22.54 2.49 -7.11
CA ARG A 104 23.88 2.16 -7.62
C ARG A 104 23.90 2.09 -9.15
N LEU A 105 22.92 1.43 -9.76
CA LEU A 105 22.79 1.32 -11.22
C LEU A 105 22.57 2.70 -11.87
N TYR A 106 21.72 3.55 -11.27
CA TYR A 106 21.52 4.92 -11.74
C TYR A 106 22.81 5.75 -11.70
N ARG A 107 23.57 5.69 -10.58
CA ARG A 107 24.87 6.37 -10.47
C ARG A 107 25.88 5.89 -11.51
N LEU A 108 25.94 4.59 -11.79
CA LEU A 108 26.79 4.02 -12.84
C LEU A 108 26.38 4.49 -14.23
N ARG A 109 25.07 4.46 -14.55
CA ARG A 109 24.54 4.96 -15.84
C ARG A 109 24.83 6.45 -16.04
N LYS A 110 24.72 7.27 -14.98
CA LYS A 110 25.06 8.70 -15.03
C LYS A 110 26.57 8.94 -15.24
N ARG A 111 27.44 8.11 -14.64
CA ARG A 111 28.89 8.17 -14.86
C ARG A 111 29.32 7.76 -16.27
N ARG A 112 28.60 6.84 -16.93
CA ARG A 112 28.87 6.40 -18.32
C ARG A 112 28.29 7.33 -19.40
N ARG A 113 27.61 8.40 -19.00
CA ARG A 113 27.01 9.44 -19.87
C ARG A 113 27.68 10.80 -19.70
N LYS A 114 28.76 10.85 -18.92
CA LYS A 114 29.77 11.90 -18.87
C LYS A 114 31.06 11.31 -19.43
#